data_AF-A0A355DTE4-F1
#
_entry.id   AF-A0A355DTE4-F1
#
_cell.length_a   1.000
_cell.length_b   1.000
_cell.length_c   1.000
_cell.angle_alpha   90.00
_cell.angle_beta   90.00
_cell.angle_gamma   90.00
#
_symmetry.space_group_name_H-M   'P 1'
#
loop_
_entity.id
_entity.type
_entity.pdbx_description
1 polymer ?
#
loop_
_entity_poly.entity_id
_entity_poly.type
_entity_poly.pdbx_seq_one_letter_code
_entity_poly.pdbx_strand_id
1 'polypeptide(L)' 'MAKEQVARLFRDAQANPSLREELSVAPNIEAFVEMAKERGYDFTVEEWQEMTRFSVEELKGKISEIPGI' A
#
# COMPACT_ATOMS: atom_id res chain seq x y z
N MET A 1 -2.93 12.58 9.79
CA MET A 1 -3.34 13.23 8.53
C MET A 1 -3.09 12.28 7.35
N ALA A 2 -1.85 11.93 6.96
CA ALA A 2 -1.64 11.01 5.82
C ALA A 2 -1.76 9.51 6.14
N LYS A 3 -1.36 9.06 7.34
CA LYS A 3 -1.54 7.66 7.80
C LYS A 3 -2.99 7.18 7.68
N GLU A 4 -3.92 8.08 7.94
CA GLU A 4 -5.36 7.82 7.80
C GLU A 4 -5.79 7.69 6.33
N GLN A 5 -5.19 8.48 5.43
CA GLN A 5 -5.43 8.41 3.98
C GLN A 5 -4.86 7.12 3.38
N VAL A 6 -3.67 6.69 3.81
CA VAL A 6 -3.09 5.40 3.44
C VAL A 6 -3.99 4.25 3.91
N ALA A 7 -4.45 4.28 5.16
CA ALA A 7 -5.37 3.26 5.69
C ALA A 7 -6.74 3.29 5.00
N ARG A 8 -7.21 4.47 4.61
CA ARG A 8 -8.44 4.63 3.83
C ARG A 8 -8.28 4.01 2.44
N LEU A 9 -7.20 4.34 1.72
CA LEU A 9 -6.88 3.75 0.43
C LEU A 9 -6.79 2.22 0.52
N PHE A 10 -6.14 1.70 1.56
CA PHE A 10 -5.98 0.25 1.74
C PHE A 10 -7.30 -0.47 2.00
N ARG A 11 -8.24 0.17 2.72
CA ARG A 11 -9.61 -0.34 2.90
C ARG A 11 -10.43 -0.24 1.61
N ASP A 12 -10.33 0.88 0.92
CA ASP A 12 -11.03 1.10 -0.34
C ASP A 12 -10.56 0.13 -1.41
N ALA A 13 -9.25 -0.11 -1.53
CA ALA A 13 -8.67 -1.09 -2.45
C ALA A 13 -9.00 -2.55 -2.09
N GLN A 14 -9.28 -2.84 -0.81
CA GLN A 14 -9.81 -4.14 -0.39
C GLN A 14 -11.30 -4.31 -0.72
N ALA A 15 -12.09 -3.25 -0.58
CA ALA A 15 -13.52 -3.26 -0.90
C ALA A 15 -13.79 -3.17 -2.42
N ASN A 16 -12.92 -2.47 -3.14
CA ASN A 16 -13.02 -2.17 -4.57
C ASN A 16 -11.82 -2.77 -5.32
N PRO A 17 -11.94 -3.98 -5.88
CA PRO A 17 -10.85 -4.63 -6.62
C PRO A 17 -10.43 -3.82 -7.85
N SER A 18 -11.34 -3.08 -8.48
CA SER A 18 -11.03 -2.17 -9.60
C SER A 18 -10.03 -1.09 -9.19
N LEU A 19 -10.19 -0.49 -8.01
CA LEU A 19 -9.25 0.51 -7.50
C LEU A 19 -7.86 -0.11 -7.30
N ARG A 20 -7.81 -1.34 -6.81
CA ARG A 20 -6.55 -2.07 -6.64
C ARG A 20 -5.87 -2.39 -7.98
N GLU A 21 -6.64 -2.83 -8.97
CA GLU A 21 -6.10 -3.10 -10.32
C GLU A 21 -5.57 -1.82 -10.98
N GLU A 22 -6.31 -0.72 -10.90
CA GLU A 22 -5.86 0.57 -11.45
C GLU A 22 -4.60 1.08 -10.77
N LEU A 23 -4.49 0.93 -9.44
CA LEU A 23 -3.26 1.32 -8.75
C LEU A 23 -2.12 0.32 -8.99
N SER A 24 -2.44 -0.94 -9.29
CA SER A 24 -1.46 -1.97 -9.62
C SER A 24 -0.86 -1.81 -11.02
N VAL A 25 -1.45 -0.98 -11.89
CA VAL A 25 -0.81 -0.62 -13.17
C VAL A 25 0.29 0.42 -13.00
N ALA A 26 0.45 0.99 -11.81
CA ALA A 26 1.54 1.92 -11.51
C ALA A 26 2.90 1.26 -11.78
N PRO A 27 3.76 1.84 -12.63
CA PRO A 27 5.08 1.29 -12.90
C PRO A 27 6.05 1.48 -11.72
N ASN A 28 5.75 2.43 -10.83
CA ASN A 28 6.55 2.74 -9.66
C ASN A 28 5.67 3.38 -8.56
N ILE A 29 6.25 3.55 -7.38
CA ILE A 29 5.53 4.03 -6.20
C ILE A 29 5.16 5.51 -6.31
N GLU A 30 5.93 6.33 -7.02
CA GLU A 30 5.62 7.74 -7.27
C GLU A 30 4.35 7.87 -8.11
N ALA A 31 4.26 7.11 -9.21
CA ALA A 31 3.06 7.03 -10.04
C ALA A 31 1.85 6.49 -9.27
N PHE A 32 2.06 5.52 -8.36
CA PHE A 32 1.01 5.03 -7.48
C PHE A 32 0.46 6.14 -6.57
N VAL A 33 1.35 6.89 -5.92
CA VAL A 33 0.96 7.99 -5.02
C VAL A 33 0.29 9.12 -5.79
N GLU A 34 0.76 9.45 -6.99
CA GLU A 34 0.15 10.44 -7.86
C GLU A 34 -1.28 10.04 -8.24
N MET A 35 -1.49 8.79 -8.68
CA MET A 35 -2.82 8.26 -9.00
C MET A 35 -3.76 8.18 -7.79
N ALA A 36 -3.23 7.98 -6.59
CA ALA A 36 -4.01 8.05 -5.35
C ALA A 36 -4.36 9.50 -5.00
N LYS A 37 -3.44 10.44 -5.18
CA LYS A 37 -3.70 11.88 -5.00
C LYS A 37 -4.79 12.41 -5.92
N GLU A 38 -4.77 12.02 -7.19
CA GLU A 38 -5.83 12.37 -8.15
C GLU A 38 -7.22 11.87 -7.71
N ARG A 39 -7.29 10.79 -6.94
CA ARG A 39 -8.53 10.25 -6.36
C ARG A 39 -8.93 10.88 -5.03
N GLY A 40 -8.18 11.87 -4.55
CA GLY A 40 -8.44 12.58 -3.30
C GLY A 40 -7.75 11.98 -2.07
N TYR A 41 -6.80 11.06 -2.25
CA TYR A 41 -5.97 10.57 -1.16
C TYR A 41 -4.66 11.37 -1.08
N ASP A 42 -4.58 12.28 -0.12
CA ASP A 42 -3.41 13.13 0.04
C ASP A 42 -2.37 12.47 0.98
N PHE A 43 -1.35 11.86 0.38
CA PHE A 43 -0.19 11.30 1.09
C PHE A 43 1.05 11.29 0.18
N THR A 44 2.24 11.12 0.76
CA THR A 44 3.51 11.03 -0.01
C THR A 44 4.02 9.59 -0.11
N VAL A 45 4.97 9.39 -1.03
CA VAL A 45 5.70 8.11 -1.18
C VAL A 45 6.36 7.70 0.13
N GLU A 46 6.98 8.63 0.84
CA GLU A 46 7.64 8.36 2.13
C GLU A 46 6.64 7.83 3.17
N GLU A 47 5.46 8.44 3.25
CA GLU A 47 4.42 8.04 4.21
C GLU A 47 3.82 6.67 3.85
N TRP A 48 3.64 6.40 2.56
CA TRP A 48 3.23 5.09 2.06
C TRP A 48 4.29 4.02 2.35
N GLN A 49 5.57 4.31 2.09
CA GLN A 49 6.67 3.42 2.40
C GLN A 49 6.78 3.18 3.90
N GLU A 50 6.61 4.19 4.75
CA GLU A 50 6.64 4.02 6.21
C GLU A 50 5.55 3.03 6.68
N MET A 51 4.32 3.19 6.18
CA MET A 51 3.17 2.32 6.50
C MET A 51 3.33 0.89 5.97
N THR A 52 3.75 0.74 4.71
CA THR A 52 3.90 -0.57 4.07
C THR A 52 5.15 -1.30 4.55
N ARG A 53 6.23 -0.58 4.86
CA ARG A 53 7.44 -1.13 5.47
C ARG A 53 7.16 -1.72 6.85
N PHE A 54 6.40 -1.03 7.69
CA PHE A 54 5.95 -1.58 8.98
C PHE A 54 5.15 -2.88 8.79
N SER A 55 4.26 -2.89 7.80
CA SER A 55 3.45 -4.07 7.48
C SER A 55 4.28 -5.25 6.97
N VAL A 56 5.36 -5.00 6.20
CA VAL A 56 6.25 -6.04 5.67
C VAL A 56 7.22 -6.56 6.72
N GLU A 57 7.76 -5.72 7.61
CA GLU A 57 8.65 -6.16 8.69
C GLU A 57 7.92 -7.06 9.70
N GLU A 58 6.63 -6.82 10.00
CA GLU A 58 5.82 -7.76 10.79
C GLU A 58 5.45 -9.04 10.02
N LEU A 59 5.24 -8.99 8.70
CA LEU A 59 4.85 -10.17 7.92
C LEU A 59 6.04 -11.08 7.59
N LYS A 60 7.25 -10.52 7.42
CA LYS A 60 8.47 -11.30 7.15
C LYS A 60 8.90 -12.15 8.35
N GLY A 61 8.47 -11.78 9.57
CA GLY A 61 8.62 -12.61 10.76
C GLY A 61 7.80 -13.91 10.76
N LYS A 62 6.78 -14.06 9.88
CA LYS A 62 5.93 -15.26 9.83
C LYS A 62 6.22 -16.21 8.66
N ILE A 63 7.07 -15.83 7.69
CA ILE A 63 7.40 -16.69 6.53
C ILE A 63 8.77 -17.39 6.70
N SER A 64 9.49 -17.10 7.78
CA SER A 64 10.77 -17.75 8.10
C SER A 64 10.62 -19.04 8.94
N GLU A 65 9.48 -19.72 8.88
CA GLU A 65 9.31 -21.07 9.44
C GLU A 65 8.44 -21.93 8.50
N ILE A 66 8.96 -22.24 7.31
CA ILE A 66 8.64 -23.53 6.70
C ILE A 66 9.90 -24.39 6.87
N PRO A 67 10.04 -25.13 7.98
CA PRO A 67 11.09 -26.12 8.09
C PRO A 67 10.82 -27.26 7.12
N GLY A 68 11.77 -27.45 6.19
CA GLY A 68 11.96 -28.69 5.45
C GLY A 68 11.08 -28.86 4.22
N ILE A 69 11.70 -28.70 3.04
CA ILE A 69 11.80 -29.80 2.06
C ILE A 69 13.12 -29.64 1.30
#